data_AF-A0A7V3RI50-F1
#
_entry.id   AF-A0A7V3RI50-F1
#
_cell.length_a   1.000
_cell.length_b   1.000
_cell.length_c   1.000
_cell.angle_alpha   90.00
_cell.angle_beta   90.00
_cell.angle_gamma   90.00
#
_symmetry.space_group_name_H-M   'P 1'
#
loop_
_entity.id
_entity.type
_entity.pdbx_description
1 polymer ?
#
loop_
_entity_poly.entity_id
_entity_poly.type
_entity_poly.pdbx_seq_one_letter_code
_entity_poly.pdbx_strand_id
1 'polypeptide(L)' 'MSIAELVAKRSTCLRRRVGAVIVKDKRILATGYNGAPSGIKHCEEVGCIRGKLGIASGERHELCRGV' A
#
# COMPACT_ATOMS: atom_id res chain seq x y z
N MET A 1 10.86 12.88 -6.24
CA MET A 1 9.68 12.30 -6.92
C MET A 1 8.41 12.69 -6.13
N SER A 2 8.11 13.99 -6.06
CA SER A 2 7.15 14.53 -5.07
C SER A 2 5.74 13.97 -5.20
N ILE A 3 5.27 13.69 -6.42
CA ILE A 3 3.92 13.16 -6.66
C ILE A 3 3.77 11.73 -6.13
N ALA A 4 4.78 10.87 -6.33
CA ALA A 4 4.73 9.50 -5.80
C ALA A 4 4.70 9.50 -4.27
N GLU A 5 5.49 10.36 -3.63
CA GLU A 5 5.48 10.55 -2.17
C GLU A 5 4.14 11.10 -1.68
N LEU A 6 3.54 12.05 -2.41
CA LEU A 6 2.21 12.58 -2.10
C LEU A 6 1.14 11.48 -2.17
N VAL A 7 1.15 10.67 -3.22
CA VAL A 7 0.24 9.54 -3.39
C VAL A 7 0.45 8.52 -2.25
N ALA A 8 1.70 8.25 -1.86
CA ALA A 8 2.02 7.34 -0.76
C ALA A 8 1.39 7.75 0.58
N LYS A 9 1.14 9.05 0.81
CA LYS A 9 0.46 9.52 2.03
C LYS A 9 -0.97 9.00 2.19
N ARG A 10 -1.60 8.53 1.10
CA ARG A 10 -2.94 7.89 1.13
C ARG A 10 -2.90 6.41 1.50
N SER A 11 -1.72 5.80 1.63
CA SER A 11 -1.61 4.41 2.05
C SER A 11 -2.18 4.20 3.45
N THR A 12 -3.01 3.16 3.58
CA THR A 12 -3.63 2.75 4.84
C THR A 12 -2.88 1.59 5.51
N CYS A 13 -1.68 1.25 5.01
CA CYS A 13 -0.82 0.23 5.58
C CYS A 13 0.01 0.78 6.75
N LEU A 14 0.01 0.05 7.87
CA LEU A 14 0.75 0.44 9.08
C LEU A 14 2.27 0.20 9.01
N ARG A 15 2.74 -0.62 8.07
CA ARG A 15 4.16 -1.01 7.97
C ARG A 15 4.94 -0.22 6.91
N ARG A 16 4.29 0.14 5.81
CA ARG A 16 4.92 0.73 4.62
C ARG A 16 3.95 1.64 3.92
N ARG A 17 4.39 2.84 3.56
CA ARG A 17 3.63 3.79 2.73
C ARG A 17 4.27 3.85 1.36
N VAL A 18 3.66 3.18 0.39
CA VAL A 18 4.14 3.08 -0.99
C VAL A 18 3.18 3.83 -1.90
N GLY A 19 3.73 4.64 -2.78
CA GLY A 19 3.01 5.35 -3.83
C GLY A 19 3.66 5.07 -5.18
N ALA A 20 2.85 4.94 -6.21
CA ALA A 20 3.27 4.68 -7.59
C ALA A 20 2.57 5.65 -8.53
N VAL A 21 3.27 6.02 -9.60
CA VAL A 21 2.80 6.92 -10.65
C VAL A 21 3.22 6.33 -11.99
N ILE A 22 2.28 6.13 -12.91
CA ILE A 22 2.55 5.72 -14.28
C ILE A 22 2.55 6.97 -15.16
N VAL A 23 3.64 7.19 -15.89
CA VAL A 23 3.85 8.38 -16.72
C VAL A 23 4.12 7.96 -18.16
N LYS A 24 3.47 8.64 -19.12
CA LYS A 24 3.74 8.52 -20.56
C LYS A 24 3.77 9.91 -21.16
N ASP A 25 4.76 10.19 -22.00
CA ASP A 25 4.92 11.49 -22.67
C ASP A 25 4.86 12.69 -21.70
N LYS A 26 5.53 12.54 -20.55
CA LYS A 26 5.54 13.51 -19.44
C LYS A 26 4.17 13.80 -18.82
N ARG A 27 3.15 12.98 -19.09
CA ARG A 27 1.81 13.07 -18.51
C ARG A 27 1.55 11.88 -17.59
N ILE A 28 0.90 12.14 -16.46
CA ILE A 28 0.48 11.09 -15.52
C ILE A 28 -0.74 10.39 -16.11
N LEU A 29 -0.66 9.08 -16.28
CA LEU A 29 -1.76 8.24 -16.72
C LEU A 29 -2.55 7.65 -15.55
N ALA A 30 -1.83 7.23 -14.51
CA ALA A 30 -2.42 6.59 -13.35
C ALA A 30 -1.57 6.83 -12.10
N THR A 31 -2.22 6.74 -10.93
CA THR A 31 -1.55 6.75 -9.63
C THR A 31 -2.10 5.60 -8.79
N GLY A 32 -1.33 5.14 -7.82
CA GLY A 32 -1.74 4.08 -6.91
C GLY A 32 -0.94 4.10 -5.62
N TYR A 33 -1.53 3.56 -4.56
CA TYR A 33 -0.88 3.35 -3.27
C TYR A 33 -1.23 1.97 -2.74
N ASN A 34 -0.43 1.43 -1.83
CA ASN A 34 -0.72 0.14 -1.21
C ASN A 34 -1.80 0.28 -0.13
N GLY A 35 -2.80 -0.60 -0.17
CA GLY A 35 -3.94 -0.65 0.74
C GLY A 35 -4.74 -1.95 0.55
N ALA A 36 -5.76 -2.16 1.38
CA ALA A 36 -6.67 -3.28 1.19
C ALA A 36 -7.59 -3.03 -0.04
N PRO A 37 -8.07 -4.08 -0.73
CA PRO A 37 -9.06 -3.96 -1.79
C PRO A 37 -10.31 -3.20 -1.35
N SER A 38 -11.02 -2.64 -2.33
CA SER A 38 -12.28 -1.93 -2.10
C SER A 38 -13.30 -2.81 -1.38
N GLY A 39 -13.98 -2.26 -0.37
CA GLY A 39 -14.97 -2.99 0.44
C GLY A 39 -14.39 -3.81 1.59
N ILE A 40 -13.06 -3.86 1.74
CA ILE A 40 -12.39 -4.55 2.86
C ILE A 40 -11.82 -3.52 3.83
N LYS A 41 -12.04 -3.74 5.13
CA LYS A 41 -11.49 -2.89 6.20
C LYS A 41 -9.97 -2.77 6.10
N HIS A 42 -9.49 -1.54 6.19
CA HIS A 42 -8.08 -1.21 6.07
C HIS A 42 -7.27 -1.59 7.31
N CYS A 43 -5.94 -1.65 7.17
CA CYS A 43 -5.06 -2.03 8.28
C CYS A 43 -5.08 -0.99 9.42
N GLU A 44 -5.40 0.27 9.12
CA GLU A 44 -5.61 1.32 10.12
C GLU A 44 -6.82 1.06 11.02
N GLU A 45 -7.84 0.32 10.55
CA GLU A 45 -9.04 0.00 11.32
C GLU A 45 -8.89 -1.28 12.15
N VAL A 46 -8.22 -2.30 11.59
CA VAL A 46 -8.19 -3.67 12.17
C VAL A 46 -6.81 -4.13 12.65
N GLY A 47 -5.79 -3.30 12.42
CA GLY A 47 -4.39 -3.63 12.64
C GLY A 47 -3.78 -4.48 11.53
N CYS A 48 -2.47 -4.76 11.66
CA CYS A 48 -1.71 -5.54 10.68
C CYS A 48 -1.46 -6.97 11.16
N ILE A 49 -2.04 -7.98 10.50
CA ILE A 49 -1.82 -9.41 10.79
C ILE A 49 -0.34 -9.76 10.71
N ARG A 50 0.33 -9.31 9.65
CA ARG A 50 1.77 -9.55 9.46
C ARG A 50 2.63 -8.93 10.55
N GLY A 51 2.22 -7.79 11.12
CA GLY A 51 2.91 -7.15 12.23
C GLY A 51 2.72 -7.93 13.53
N LYS A 52 1.50 -8.37 13.81
CA LYS A 52 1.16 -9.20 14.99
C LYS A 52 1.91 -10.53 15.02
N LEU A 53 2.10 -11.15 13.86
CA LEU A 53 2.76 -12.45 13.72
C LEU A 53 4.27 -12.37 13.43
N GLY A 54 4.87 -11.17 13.43
CA GLY A 54 6.30 -11.00 13.17
C GLY A 54 6.76 -11.45 11.78
N ILE A 55 5.88 -11.44 10.77
CA ILE A 55 6.19 -11.96 9.43
C ILE A 55 7.16 -11.00 8.71
N ALA A 56 8.28 -11.56 8.26
CA ALA A 56 9.34 -10.85 7.54
C ALA A 56 8.88 -10.31 6.17
N SER A 57 9.70 -9.48 5.54
CA SER A 57 9.44 -9.03 4.17
C SER A 57 9.70 -10.14 3.17
N GLY A 58 8.89 -10.26 2.12
CA GLY A 58 9.08 -11.27 1.08
C GLY A 58 8.52 -12.65 1.42
N GLU A 59 7.88 -12.79 2.59
CA GLU A 59 7.32 -14.05 3.06
C GLU A 59 5.81 -13.96 3.28
N ARG A 60 5.12 -15.10 3.15
CA ARG A 60 3.70 -15.33 3.51
C ARG A 60 2.75 -14.25 2.99
N HIS A 61 2.81 -13.97 1.69
CA HIS A 61 2.03 -12.90 1.05
C HIS A 61 0.53 -13.16 1.08
N GLU A 62 0.11 -14.42 1.09
CA GLU A 62 -1.26 -14.89 1.22
C GLU A 62 -1.96 -14.43 2.51
N LEU A 63 -1.19 -14.05 3.54
CA LEU A 63 -1.71 -13.51 4.80
C LEU A 63 -1.88 -11.97 4.79
N CYS A 64 -1.44 -11.29 3.73
CA CYS A 64 -1.53 -9.85 3.62
C CYS A 64 -2.91 -9.44 3.07
N ARG A 65 -3.54 -8.45 3.70
CA ARG A 65 -4.80 -7.87 3.21
C ARG A 65 -4.66 -6.94 2.01
N GLY A 66 -3.44 -6.47 1.74
CA GLY A 66 -3.14 -5.56 0.64
C GLY A 66 -2.44 -6.25 -0.53
N VAL A 67 -2.63 -7.57 -0.66
CA VAL A 67 -2.20 -8.40 -1.79
C VAL A 67 -3.45 -8.79 -2.56
#